data_AF-A0A537XN13-F1
#
_entry.id   AF-A0A537XN13-F1
#
_cell.length_a   1.000
_cell.length_b   1.000
_cell.length_c   1.000
_cell.angle_alpha   90.00
_cell.angle_beta   90.00
_cell.angle_gamma   90.00
#
_symmetry.space_group_name_H-M   'P 1'
#
loop_
_entity.id
_entity.type
_entity.pdbx_description
1 polymer ?
#
loop_
_entity_poly.entity_id
_entity_poly.type
_entity_poly.pdbx_seq_one_letter_code
_entity_poly.pdbx_strand_id
1 'polypeptide(L)'
;MTGIEPMRRLGRVGYGAVGALLLCLGLAPSARGDSASCLAKVSSYVAELDELLAKEKNRLTPYDDLNERHFPFRDCEPDPLLDVVRNSRFIRSISYNSRTKQYFITFMSEEVVLGFTYYASEKRSGPDTNTALWVHK
;
A
#
# COMPACT_ATOMS: atom_id res chain seq x y z
N MET A 1 16.59 49.57 41.27
CA MET A 1 17.93 50.15 41.47
C MET A 1 18.89 49.01 41.77
N THR A 2 20.02 48.97 41.04
CA THR A 2 21.30 48.24 41.30
C THR A 2 21.25 46.71 41.44
N GLY A 3 22.03 45.85 40.77
CA GLY A 3 23.32 45.89 40.06
C GLY A 3 23.98 44.51 40.31
N ILE A 4 24.34 43.68 39.31
CA ILE A 4 25.70 43.47 38.74
C ILE A 4 26.72 43.18 39.88
N GLU A 5 27.47 42.07 40.03
CA GLU A 5 28.06 41.04 39.12
C GLU A 5 28.80 39.95 39.99
N PRO A 6 29.89 39.25 39.58
CA PRO A 6 29.95 37.92 38.95
C PRO A 6 30.79 36.89 39.77
N MET A 7 30.90 35.63 39.30
CA MET A 7 32.21 34.97 39.08
C MET A 7 32.05 33.50 38.69
N ARG A 8 32.58 33.18 37.50
CA ARG A 8 32.89 31.82 37.07
C ARG A 8 34.06 31.30 37.89
N ARG A 9 33.98 30.05 38.37
CA ARG A 9 35.16 29.18 38.50
C ARG A 9 34.85 27.82 37.89
N LEU A 10 35.62 27.51 36.85
CA LEU A 10 35.87 26.14 36.42
C LEU A 10 36.63 25.40 37.53
N GLY A 11 36.17 24.22 37.87
CA GLY A 11 36.89 23.21 38.65
C GLY A 11 36.40 21.84 38.21
N ARG A 12 37.32 20.99 37.75
CA ARG A 12 37.09 19.76 36.97
C ARG A 12 37.31 18.52 37.87
N VAL A 13 36.66 17.41 37.51
CA VAL A 13 36.96 16.00 37.87
C VAL A 13 36.52 15.56 39.28
N GLY A 14 35.80 14.45 39.51
CA GLY A 14 35.33 13.37 38.64
C GLY A 14 34.65 12.25 39.43
N TYR A 15 34.39 11.14 38.72
CA TYR A 15 33.91 9.82 39.15
C TYR A 15 32.39 9.60 39.25
N GLY A 16 31.90 8.87 38.24
CA GLY A 16 31.14 7.64 38.48
C GLY A 16 29.63 7.74 38.47
N ALA A 17 29.03 7.69 37.29
CA ALA A 17 27.70 7.10 37.12
C ALA A 17 27.67 6.38 35.75
N VAL A 18 27.95 5.07 35.81
CA VAL A 18 27.64 4.11 34.75
C VAL A 18 26.14 3.85 34.81
N GLY A 19 25.47 3.88 33.67
CA GLY A 19 24.06 3.46 33.52
C GLY A 19 23.16 4.61 33.07
N ALA A 20 22.40 4.53 31.99
CA ALA A 20 22.15 3.46 31.05
C ALA A 20 21.96 4.11 29.67
N LEU A 21 22.69 3.62 28.66
CA LEU A 21 22.24 3.75 27.28
C LEU A 21 20.98 2.90 27.15
N LEU A 22 19.81 3.51 27.36
CA LEU A 22 18.57 2.93 26.87
C LEU A 22 18.60 3.05 25.36
N LEU A 23 19.17 2.03 24.73
CA LEU A 23 18.92 1.64 23.37
C LEU A 23 17.40 1.50 23.21
N CYS A 24 16.74 2.56 22.77
CA CYS A 24 15.44 2.44 22.12
C CYS A 24 15.64 1.82 20.73
N LEU A 25 16.19 0.59 20.70
CA LEU A 25 15.89 -0.40 19.66
C LEU A 25 14.50 -0.97 19.96
N GLY A 26 13.52 -0.08 20.06
CA GLY A 26 12.12 -0.44 20.12
C GLY A 26 11.67 -0.74 18.70
N LEU A 27 11.69 -2.04 18.36
CA LEU A 27 11.02 -2.68 17.24
C LEU A 27 10.80 -1.78 16.00
N ALA A 28 11.63 -1.97 14.98
CA ALA A 28 11.14 -1.73 13.63
C ALA A 28 9.80 -2.49 13.49
N PRO A 29 8.69 -1.82 13.15
CA PRO A 29 7.45 -2.51 12.94
C PRO A 29 7.63 -3.37 11.70
N SER A 30 7.86 -4.67 11.89
CA SER A 30 7.88 -5.64 10.80
C SER A 30 6.55 -5.69 10.05
N ALA A 31 5.49 -5.05 10.56
CA ALA A 31 4.23 -4.86 9.86
C ALA A 31 4.19 -3.67 8.87
N ARG A 32 5.14 -2.72 8.95
CA ARG A 32 5.16 -1.53 8.07
C ARG A 32 5.88 -1.77 6.76
N GLY A 33 6.83 -2.71 6.74
CA GLY A 33 7.56 -3.11 5.53
C GLY A 33 6.67 -3.79 4.50
N ASP A 34 5.74 -4.63 4.96
CA ASP A 34 4.89 -5.43 4.08
C ASP A 34 3.79 -4.60 3.41
N SER A 35 3.17 -3.69 4.16
CA SER A 35 2.12 -2.81 3.63
C SER A 35 2.66 -1.79 2.62
N ALA A 36 3.81 -1.15 2.89
CA ALA A 36 4.42 -0.21 1.96
C ALA A 36 4.85 -0.89 0.65
N SER A 37 5.37 -2.12 0.74
CA SER A 37 5.71 -2.94 -0.42
C SER A 37 4.48 -3.33 -1.24
N CYS A 38 3.38 -3.71 -0.58
CA CYS A 38 2.14 -4.04 -1.26
C CYS A 38 1.55 -2.81 -1.99
N LEU A 39 1.50 -1.65 -1.34
CA LEU A 39 0.97 -0.42 -1.98
C LEU A 39 1.81 0.03 -3.17
N ALA A 40 3.13 -0.17 -3.14
CA ALA A 40 3.98 0.06 -4.30
C ALA A 40 3.60 -0.87 -5.47
N LYS A 41 3.33 -2.15 -5.18
CA LYS A 41 2.87 -3.13 -6.18
C LYS A 41 1.52 -2.75 -6.78
N VAL A 42 0.54 -2.38 -5.94
CA VAL A 42 -0.77 -1.88 -6.39
C VAL A 42 -0.62 -0.62 -7.24
N SER A 43 0.25 0.32 -6.83
CA SER A 43 0.50 1.54 -7.58
C SER A 43 1.12 1.26 -8.95
N SER A 44 2.08 0.33 -9.03
CA SER A 44 2.68 -0.11 -10.31
C SER A 44 1.64 -0.75 -11.20
N TYR A 45 0.83 -1.66 -10.63
CA TYR A 45 -0.25 -2.32 -11.35
C TYR A 45 -1.24 -1.33 -11.96
N VAL A 46 -1.73 -0.37 -11.16
CA VAL A 46 -2.69 0.64 -11.63
C VAL A 46 -2.09 1.53 -12.72
N ALA A 47 -0.82 1.92 -12.59
CA ALA A 47 -0.14 2.71 -13.61
C ALA A 47 0.00 1.95 -14.93
N GLU A 48 0.46 0.70 -14.90
CA GLU A 48 0.57 -0.15 -16.10
C GLU A 48 -0.82 -0.46 -16.71
N LEU A 49 -1.84 -0.67 -15.87
CA LEU A 49 -3.22 -0.87 -16.31
C LEU A 49 -3.77 0.35 -17.05
N ASP A 50 -3.51 1.56 -16.52
CA ASP A 50 -3.91 2.82 -17.16
C ASP A 50 -3.19 3.05 -18.50
N GLU A 51 -1.98 2.53 -18.66
CA GLU A 51 -1.31 2.53 -19.96
C GLU A 51 -1.93 1.54 -20.93
N LEU A 52 -2.23 0.31 -20.48
CA LEU A 52 -2.84 -0.71 -21.31
C LEU A 52 -4.24 -0.30 -21.76
N LEU A 53 -5.10 0.15 -20.83
CA LEU A 53 -6.46 0.60 -21.15
C LEU A 53 -6.53 1.78 -22.11
N ALA A 54 -5.45 2.57 -22.20
CA ALA A 54 -5.35 3.69 -23.13
C ALA A 54 -4.89 3.29 -24.54
N LYS A 55 -4.19 2.16 -24.67
CA LYS A 55 -3.53 1.75 -25.92
C LYS A 55 -4.18 0.52 -26.53
N GLU A 56 -4.52 -0.47 -25.71
CA GLU A 56 -4.96 -1.79 -26.11
C GLU A 56 -6.49 -1.87 -26.15
N LYS A 57 -7.01 -2.28 -27.30
CA LYS A 57 -8.46 -2.30 -27.56
C LYS A 57 -9.03 -3.70 -27.65
N ASN A 58 -8.27 -4.63 -28.24
CA ASN A 58 -8.85 -5.87 -28.75
C ASN A 58 -8.13 -7.12 -28.23
N ARG A 59 -6.98 -6.99 -27.56
CA ARG A 59 -6.21 -8.12 -27.04
C ARG A 59 -6.31 -8.22 -25.54
N LEU A 60 -6.68 -9.41 -25.06
CA LEU A 60 -6.77 -9.70 -23.62
C LEU A 60 -5.43 -10.11 -23.01
N THR A 61 -4.54 -10.75 -23.80
CA THR A 61 -3.24 -11.26 -23.33
C THR A 61 -2.40 -10.24 -22.54
N PRO A 62 -2.28 -8.95 -22.95
CA PRO A 62 -1.50 -7.98 -22.17
C PRO A 62 -2.04 -7.76 -20.75
N TYR A 63 -3.35 -7.92 -20.55
CA TYR A 63 -3.98 -7.78 -19.26
C TYR A 63 -3.82 -9.05 -18.40
N ASP A 64 -3.86 -10.23 -19.01
CA ASP A 64 -3.52 -11.49 -18.35
C ASP A 64 -2.06 -11.45 -17.86
N ASP A 65 -1.12 -11.05 -18.74
CA ASP A 65 0.29 -10.91 -18.40
C ASP A 65 0.50 -9.89 -17.26
N LEU A 66 -0.27 -8.79 -17.25
CA LEU A 66 -0.21 -7.81 -16.16
C LEU A 66 -0.65 -8.43 -14.84
N ASN A 67 -1.73 -9.19 -14.85
CA ASN A 67 -2.26 -9.82 -13.65
C ASN A 67 -1.31 -10.89 -13.10
N GLU A 68 -0.71 -11.72 -13.95
CA GLU A 68 0.26 -12.73 -13.53
C GLU A 68 1.48 -12.11 -12.84
N ARG A 69 1.94 -10.93 -13.29
CA ARG A 69 3.07 -10.23 -12.66
C ARG A 69 2.73 -9.64 -11.30
N HIS A 70 1.49 -9.15 -11.13
CA HIS A 70 1.14 -8.28 -10.01
C HIS A 70 0.25 -8.92 -8.95
N PHE A 71 -0.56 -9.93 -9.27
CA PHE A 71 -1.38 -10.61 -8.28
C PHE A 71 -0.59 -11.69 -7.53
N PRO A 72 -0.99 -12.02 -6.29
CA PRO A 72 -2.01 -11.37 -5.48
C PRO A 72 -1.51 -10.11 -4.74
N PHE A 73 -2.43 -9.24 -4.30
CA PHE A 73 -2.17 -8.07 -3.43
C PHE A 73 -2.27 -8.43 -1.94
N ARG A 74 -1.60 -9.52 -1.54
CA ARG A 74 -1.57 -9.97 -0.15
C ARG A 74 -0.97 -8.88 0.75
N ASP A 75 -1.45 -8.81 1.98
CA ASP A 75 -0.93 -7.92 3.03
C ASP A 75 -1.12 -6.41 2.79
N CYS A 76 -1.84 -6.01 1.74
CA CYS A 76 -2.35 -4.65 1.63
C CYS A 76 -3.42 -4.39 2.71
N GLU A 77 -3.44 -3.18 3.26
CA GLU A 77 -4.61 -2.74 4.02
C GLU A 77 -5.67 -2.28 3.01
N PRO A 78 -6.97 -2.58 3.22
CA PRO A 78 -8.00 -2.28 2.24
C PRO A 78 -8.11 -0.79 1.91
N ASP A 79 -8.18 0.10 2.91
CA ASP A 79 -8.41 1.52 2.64
C ASP A 79 -7.28 2.17 1.82
N PRO A 80 -5.99 1.97 2.17
CA PRO A 80 -4.89 2.48 1.35
C PRO A 80 -4.84 1.87 -0.06
N LEU A 81 -5.16 0.57 -0.22
CA LEU A 81 -5.26 -0.06 -1.54
C LEU A 81 -6.33 0.66 -2.36
N LEU A 82 -7.54 0.82 -1.81
CA LEU A 82 -8.66 1.47 -2.49
C LEU A 82 -8.35 2.91 -2.86
N ASP A 83 -7.59 3.64 -2.03
CA ASP A 83 -7.14 5.00 -2.36
C ASP A 83 -6.19 5.03 -3.56
N VAL A 84 -5.27 4.06 -3.67
CA VAL A 84 -4.44 3.93 -4.87
C VAL A 84 -5.30 3.63 -6.09
N VAL A 85 -6.26 2.72 -5.99
CA VAL A 85 -7.06 2.33 -7.16
C VAL A 85 -7.99 3.44 -7.64
N ARG A 86 -8.50 4.27 -6.71
CA ARG A 86 -9.31 5.46 -7.02
C ARG A 86 -8.56 6.50 -7.85
N ASN A 87 -7.23 6.48 -7.86
CA ASN A 87 -6.43 7.43 -8.65
C ASN A 87 -6.32 7.07 -10.13
N SER A 88 -6.75 5.87 -10.54
CA SER A 88 -6.85 5.50 -11.96
C SER A 88 -7.84 6.41 -12.68
N ARG A 89 -7.49 6.89 -13.87
CA ARG A 89 -8.44 7.64 -14.71
C ARG A 89 -9.54 6.76 -15.32
N PHE A 90 -9.36 5.44 -15.30
CA PHE A 90 -10.30 4.47 -15.84
C PHE A 90 -11.15 3.79 -14.77
N ILE A 91 -11.02 4.17 -13.49
CA ILE A 91 -11.86 3.63 -12.44
C ILE A 91 -13.34 3.89 -12.74
N ARG A 92 -14.13 2.82 -12.77
CA ARG A 92 -15.57 2.89 -13.02
C ARG A 92 -16.38 2.74 -11.75
N SER A 93 -16.05 1.75 -10.93
CA SER A 93 -16.78 1.48 -9.69
C SER A 93 -15.96 0.67 -8.69
N ILE A 94 -16.25 0.90 -7.42
CA ILE A 94 -15.81 0.08 -6.30
C ILE A 94 -17.08 -0.28 -5.51
N SER A 95 -17.38 -1.56 -5.37
CA SER A 95 -18.51 -2.04 -4.57
C SER A 95 -18.03 -3.00 -3.49
N TYR A 96 -18.69 -2.99 -2.33
CA TYR A 96 -18.35 -3.85 -1.22
C TYR A 96 -19.49 -4.83 -0.94
N ASN A 97 -19.17 -6.12 -0.92
CA ASN A 97 -20.09 -7.16 -0.47
C ASN A 97 -19.79 -7.51 0.99
N SER A 98 -20.68 -7.10 1.88
CA SER A 98 -20.55 -7.33 3.32
C SER A 98 -20.68 -8.81 3.72
N ARG A 99 -21.35 -9.65 2.91
CA ARG A 99 -21.50 -11.08 3.18
C ARG A 99 -20.19 -11.83 2.93
N THR A 100 -19.53 -11.54 1.82
CA THR A 100 -18.27 -12.19 1.43
C THR A 100 -17.03 -11.41 1.87
N LYS A 101 -17.21 -10.20 2.39
CA LYS A 101 -16.14 -9.26 2.79
C LYS A 101 -15.17 -8.94 1.66
N GLN A 102 -15.71 -8.79 0.46
CA GLN A 102 -14.96 -8.53 -0.77
C GLN A 102 -15.25 -7.13 -1.32
N TYR A 103 -14.23 -6.50 -1.86
CA TYR A 103 -14.36 -5.36 -2.75
C TYR A 103 -14.33 -5.84 -4.21
N PHE A 104 -15.27 -5.40 -5.01
CA PHE A 104 -15.25 -5.55 -6.47
C PHE A 104 -14.84 -4.22 -7.07
N ILE A 105 -13.71 -4.23 -7.77
CA ILE A 105 -13.12 -3.03 -8.35
C ILE A 105 -13.16 -3.18 -9.87
N THR A 106 -13.70 -2.17 -10.55
CA THR A 106 -13.93 -2.20 -11.99
C THR A 106 -13.33 -0.98 -12.66
N PHE A 107 -12.60 -1.20 -13.75
CA PHE A 107 -12.04 -0.21 -14.66
C PHE A 107 -12.67 -0.37 -16.04
N MET A 108 -12.76 0.74 -16.77
CA MET A 108 -13.42 0.74 -18.07
C MET A 108 -12.80 1.77 -19.01
N SER A 109 -12.44 1.35 -20.21
CA SER A 109 -12.22 2.21 -21.38
C SER A 109 -13.42 2.11 -22.32
N GLU A 110 -13.34 2.72 -23.51
CA GLU A 110 -14.44 2.64 -24.49
C GLU A 110 -14.71 1.22 -25.00
N GLU A 111 -13.65 0.40 -25.07
CA GLU A 111 -13.64 -0.92 -25.72
C GLU A 111 -13.57 -2.07 -24.69
N VAL A 112 -13.02 -1.81 -23.50
CA VAL A 112 -12.61 -2.85 -22.55
C VAL A 112 -13.15 -2.59 -21.14
N VAL A 113 -13.70 -3.62 -20.50
CA VAL A 113 -14.11 -3.60 -19.08
C VAL A 113 -13.33 -4.65 -18.29
N LEU A 114 -12.70 -4.21 -17.21
CA LEU A 114 -11.81 -5.02 -16.38
C LEU A 114 -12.22 -4.93 -14.93
N GLY A 115 -12.08 -6.01 -14.18
CA GLY A 115 -12.21 -5.91 -12.73
C GLY A 115 -11.49 -7.01 -12.00
N PHE A 116 -11.21 -6.73 -10.73
CA PHE A 116 -10.70 -7.73 -9.80
C PHE A 116 -11.46 -7.66 -8.48
N THR A 117 -11.46 -8.79 -7.79
CA THR A 117 -12.01 -8.91 -6.44
C THR A 117 -10.87 -8.84 -5.44
N TYR A 118 -11.06 -8.14 -4.34
CA TYR A 118 -10.09 -8.04 -3.25
C TYR A 118 -10.74 -8.36 -1.90
N TYR A 119 -10.15 -9.26 -1.12
CA TYR A 119 -10.71 -9.68 0.17
C TYR A 119 -10.18 -8.80 1.29
N ALA A 120 -11.08 -8.18 2.04
CA ALA A 120 -10.69 -7.44 3.25
C ALA A 120 -10.06 -8.37 4.32
N SER A 121 -10.30 -9.68 4.23
CA SER A 121 -9.75 -10.70 5.14
C SER A 121 -8.37 -11.23 4.74
N GLU A 122 -7.82 -10.87 3.57
CA GLU A 122 -6.54 -11.40 3.08
C GLU A 122 -5.31 -11.04 3.92
N LYS A 123 -5.49 -10.22 4.97
CA LYS A 123 -4.51 -10.06 6.06
C LYS A 123 -4.24 -11.37 6.83
N ARG A 124 -5.03 -12.43 6.63
CA ARG A 124 -4.83 -13.76 7.23
C ARG A 124 -5.15 -14.87 6.25
N SER A 125 -4.11 -15.46 5.68
CA SER A 125 -4.01 -16.88 5.29
C SER A 125 -5.34 -17.61 5.04
N GLY A 126 -5.78 -17.60 3.78
CA GLY A 126 -6.87 -18.43 3.24
C GLY A 126 -6.66 -18.67 1.74
N PRO A 127 -7.21 -19.76 1.18
CA PRO A 127 -6.90 -20.21 -0.19
C PRO A 127 -7.36 -19.23 -1.27
N ASP A 128 -6.51 -19.11 -2.28
CA ASP A 128 -6.50 -18.13 -3.37
C ASP A 128 -7.86 -17.97 -4.07
N THR A 129 -8.48 -16.80 -3.92
CA THR A 129 -9.72 -16.49 -4.67
C THR A 129 -9.74 -15.07 -5.22
N ASN A 130 -8.57 -14.51 -5.58
CA ASN A 130 -8.50 -13.28 -6.38
C ASN A 130 -8.80 -13.63 -7.84
N THR A 131 -10.07 -13.52 -8.23
CA THR A 131 -10.50 -13.68 -9.62
C THR A 131 -10.53 -12.32 -10.30
N ALA A 132 -9.72 -12.16 -11.34
CA ALA A 132 -9.87 -11.09 -12.31
C ALA A 132 -10.91 -11.52 -13.37
N LEU A 133 -11.79 -10.60 -13.74
CA LEU A 133 -12.86 -10.84 -14.71
C LEU A 133 -12.71 -9.87 -15.89
N TRP A 134 -12.89 -10.39 -17.10
CA TRP A 134 -12.70 -9.69 -18.38
C TRP A 134 -13.98 -9.74 -19.21
N VAL A 135 -14.41 -8.60 -19.76
CA VAL A 135 -15.49 -8.55 -20.76
C VAL A 135 -15.10 -7.58 -21.89
N HIS A 136 -15.07 -8.09 -23.12
CA HIS A 136 -14.94 -7.26 -24.32
C HIS A 136 -16.32 -6.69 -24.66
N LYS A 137 -16.39 -5.39 -24.95
CA LYS A 137 -17.65 -4.73 -25.28
C LYS A 137 -18.10 -5.02 -26.72
#